data_AF-A0A5J4U0A5-F1
#
_entry.id   AF-A0A5J4U0A5-F1
#
_cell.length_a   1.000
_cell.length_b   1.000
_cell.length_c   1.000
_cell.angle_alpha   90.00
_cell.angle_beta   90.00
_cell.angle_gamma   90.00
#
_symmetry.space_group_name_H-M   'P 1'
#
loop_
_entity.id
_entity.type
_entity.pdbx_description
1 polymer ?
#
loop_
_entity_poly.entity_id
_entity_poly.type
_entity_poly.pdbx_seq_one_letter_code
_entity_poly.pdbx_strand_id
1 'polypeptide(L)'
;MVVVVYRYPLTGKAIPELQKYIKRREVHFIDSQYPNNCVFEALSFLSLPETARARRQIASDFEKSKEKRYKDHDRVAEGVKLMIQYYSLQGNSAKCKNIQKFIKEYQGFDFVTDGKKLAKLFNINICIYACKEIPIQSDQGDTITTYDQFYLDQIIEPNKDNADATLLPTSFAQSDDDDDDENKSQLQDFNILLLQLKNNSHVLFISDPEALTGYRNCPFCKQHSVPVKNKNRHAQRDFERHVAKCQQNKGKQVILLKSLSPFAPHIFGNKTYQYLMAYERLDEFKPTRYFITYDFETVPRIINQGYGSKSVVNGIE
;
A
#
# COMPACT_ATOMS: atom_id res chain seq x y z
N MET A 1 11.13 -1.59 -14.29
CA MET A 1 9.96 -1.88 -15.16
C MET A 1 8.68 -1.40 -14.49
N VAL A 2 8.04 -0.39 -15.07
CA VAL A 2 6.81 0.28 -14.62
C VAL A 2 5.71 -0.06 -15.63
N VAL A 3 4.57 -0.62 -15.23
CA VAL A 3 3.56 -1.04 -16.21
C VAL A 3 2.39 -0.07 -16.17
N VAL A 4 2.23 0.72 -17.22
CA VAL A 4 1.29 1.85 -17.25
C VAL A 4 -0.01 1.45 -17.93
N VAL A 5 -1.10 1.61 -17.21
CA VAL A 5 -2.43 1.41 -17.78
C VAL A 5 -2.94 2.79 -18.19
N TYR A 6 -3.27 2.90 -19.48
CA TYR A 6 -3.68 4.07 -20.28
C TYR A 6 -2.62 4.90 -20.97
N ARG A 7 -2.74 4.92 -22.30
CA ARG A 7 -2.30 6.00 -23.18
C ARG A 7 -3.31 7.15 -23.13
N TYR A 8 -3.50 7.80 -21.99
CA TYR A 8 -4.09 9.14 -22.02
C TYR A 8 -2.99 10.08 -22.52
N PRO A 9 -3.24 10.98 -23.50
CA PRO A 9 -2.24 11.96 -23.87
C PRO A 9 -1.92 12.74 -22.60
N LEU A 10 -0.68 12.63 -22.12
CA LEU A 10 -0.14 13.45 -21.03
C LEU A 10 0.03 14.90 -21.56
N THR A 11 -1.05 15.47 -22.09
CA THR A 11 -1.19 16.87 -22.52
C THR A 11 -1.14 17.82 -21.32
N GLY A 12 -1.14 17.28 -20.09
CA GLY A 12 -0.58 17.92 -18.90
C GLY A 12 0.72 17.25 -18.53
N LYS A 13 1.77 18.05 -18.25
CA LYS A 13 3.12 17.65 -17.83
C LYS A 13 3.06 16.36 -16.99
N ALA A 14 3.47 15.23 -17.57
CA ALA A 14 3.67 13.99 -16.83
C ALA A 14 4.47 14.29 -15.55
N ILE A 15 4.20 13.58 -14.44
CA ILE A 15 5.06 13.65 -13.25
C ILE A 15 6.52 13.57 -13.75
N PRO A 16 7.35 14.62 -13.57
CA PRO A 16 8.71 14.67 -14.08
C PRO A 16 9.51 13.42 -13.73
N GLU A 17 9.31 12.88 -12.53
CA GLU A 17 9.93 11.64 -12.07
C GLU A 17 9.51 10.39 -12.86
N LEU A 18 8.32 10.36 -13.48
CA LEU A 18 7.93 9.28 -14.38
C LEU A 18 8.60 9.37 -15.76
N GLN A 19 9.02 10.58 -16.18
CA GLN A 19 9.65 10.78 -17.49
C GLN A 19 10.95 9.98 -17.62
N LYS A 20 11.70 9.76 -16.53
CA LYS A 20 12.92 8.94 -16.58
C LYS A 20 12.64 7.49 -16.97
N TYR A 21 11.52 6.91 -16.51
CA TYR A 21 11.12 5.54 -16.85
C TYR A 21 10.57 5.45 -18.28
N ILE A 22 9.86 6.50 -18.74
CA ILE A 22 9.42 6.62 -20.13
C ILE A 22 10.62 6.66 -21.08
N LYS A 23 11.62 7.52 -20.78
CA LYS A 23 12.87 7.63 -21.57
C LYS A 23 13.64 6.30 -21.62
N ARG A 24 13.60 5.52 -20.54
CA ARG A 24 14.23 4.19 -20.45
C ARG A 24 13.42 3.07 -21.10
N ARG A 25 12.25 3.36 -21.68
CA ARG A 25 11.31 2.36 -22.23
C ARG A 25 10.89 1.30 -21.21
N GLU A 26 10.90 1.67 -19.94
CA GLU A 26 10.46 0.80 -18.86
C GLU A 26 8.95 0.90 -18.62
N VAL A 27 8.27 1.77 -19.36
CA VAL A 27 6.83 2.05 -19.30
C VAL A 27 6.13 1.42 -20.49
N HIS A 28 5.19 0.50 -20.22
CA HIS A 28 4.26 -0.01 -21.23
C HIS A 28 2.95 0.73 -21.13
N PHE A 29 2.41 1.22 -22.25
CA PHE A 29 1.11 1.87 -22.29
C PHE A 29 0.10 0.91 -22.93
N ILE A 30 -1.03 0.70 -22.27
CA ILE A 30 -2.19 0.05 -22.89
C ILE A 30 -3.06 1.12 -23.54
N ASP A 31 -3.37 0.94 -24.82
CA ASP A 31 -4.41 1.72 -25.50
C ASP A 31 -5.76 1.06 -25.25
N SER A 32 -6.64 1.73 -24.51
CA SER A 32 -7.95 1.20 -24.15
C SER A 32 -9.06 2.20 -24.42
N GLN A 33 -10.20 1.66 -24.81
CA GLN A 33 -11.39 2.41 -25.20
C GLN A 33 -12.23 2.83 -23.97
N TYR A 34 -11.82 2.45 -22.74
CA TYR A 34 -12.65 2.52 -21.54
C TYR A 34 -11.99 3.31 -20.39
N PRO A 35 -11.77 4.63 -20.50
CA PRO A 35 -10.87 5.41 -19.65
C PRO A 35 -11.01 5.20 -18.13
N ASN A 36 -12.24 4.94 -17.65
CA ASN A 36 -12.54 4.76 -16.22
C ASN A 36 -12.27 3.33 -15.71
N ASN A 37 -11.95 2.38 -16.58
CA ASN A 37 -11.71 0.96 -16.26
C ASN A 37 -10.25 0.66 -15.86
N CYS A 38 -9.44 1.69 -15.60
CA CYS A 38 -8.00 1.56 -15.35
C CYS A 38 -7.62 0.62 -14.18
N VAL A 39 -8.44 0.54 -13.13
CA VAL A 39 -8.20 -0.37 -11.99
C VAL A 39 -8.29 -1.84 -12.41
N PHE A 40 -9.32 -2.24 -13.14
CA PHE A 40 -9.49 -3.62 -13.55
C PHE A 40 -8.51 -4.02 -14.66
N GLU A 41 -8.15 -3.08 -15.54
CA GLU A 41 -7.06 -3.29 -16.49
C GLU A 41 -5.71 -3.41 -15.81
N ALA A 42 -5.44 -2.66 -14.75
CA ALA A 42 -4.27 -2.87 -13.90
C ALA A 42 -4.30 -4.24 -13.22
N LEU A 43 -5.47 -4.67 -12.74
CA LEU A 43 -5.66 -5.99 -12.13
C LEU A 43 -5.43 -7.14 -13.13
N SER A 44 -5.64 -6.90 -14.43
CA SER A 44 -5.34 -7.90 -15.46
C SER A 44 -3.87 -8.34 -15.46
N PHE A 45 -2.94 -7.53 -14.95
CA PHE A 45 -1.53 -7.89 -14.80
C PHE A 45 -1.27 -8.91 -13.68
N LEU A 46 -2.19 -9.04 -12.73
CA LEU A 46 -2.19 -10.15 -11.77
C LEU A 46 -2.86 -11.40 -12.34
N SER A 47 -4.01 -11.26 -13.03
CA SER A 47 -4.75 -12.39 -13.64
C SER A 47 -3.94 -13.07 -14.76
N LEU A 48 -3.24 -12.29 -15.58
CA LEU A 48 -2.46 -12.75 -16.73
C LEU A 48 -0.97 -12.39 -16.56
N PRO A 49 -0.22 -13.02 -15.65
CA PRO A 49 1.19 -12.70 -15.45
C PRO A 49 1.99 -13.04 -16.71
N GLU A 50 2.93 -12.18 -17.10
CA GLU A 50 3.86 -12.51 -18.19
C GLU A 50 4.79 -13.64 -17.74
N THR A 51 4.99 -14.66 -18.58
CA THR A 51 5.66 -15.94 -18.22
C THR A 51 7.11 -15.79 -17.76
N ALA A 52 7.77 -14.66 -18.01
CA ALA A 52 9.08 -14.38 -17.40
C ALA A 52 9.01 -14.24 -15.86
N ARG A 53 7.82 -13.99 -15.30
CA ARG A 53 7.60 -13.69 -13.88
C ARG A 53 7.03 -14.86 -13.07
N ALA A 54 6.31 -15.80 -13.70
CA ALA A 54 5.90 -17.05 -13.03
C ALA A 54 7.12 -17.84 -12.47
N ARG A 55 8.29 -17.70 -13.12
CA ARG A 55 9.54 -18.38 -12.73
C ARG A 55 10.26 -17.79 -11.51
N ARG A 56 9.94 -16.57 -11.03
CA ARG A 56 10.62 -16.02 -9.82
C ARG A 56 10.05 -16.54 -8.50
N GLN A 57 8.87 -17.17 -8.53
CA GLN A 57 8.24 -17.72 -7.33
C GLN A 57 8.30 -19.26 -7.28
N ILE A 58 8.50 -19.93 -8.40
CA ILE A 58 8.58 -21.39 -8.48
C ILE A 58 9.90 -21.75 -9.17
N ALA A 59 10.93 -22.03 -8.37
CA ALA A 59 12.20 -22.56 -8.85
C ALA A 59 12.12 -24.10 -8.80
N SER A 60 11.77 -24.74 -9.92
CA SER A 60 12.16 -26.15 -10.15
C SER A 60 12.10 -26.58 -11.62
N ASP A 61 11.16 -26.09 -12.43
CA ASP A 61 10.93 -26.76 -13.72
C ASP A 61 11.45 -25.96 -14.93
N PHE A 62 12.62 -26.39 -15.39
CA PHE A 62 13.27 -25.96 -16.61
C PHE A 62 12.54 -26.52 -17.85
N GLU A 63 11.34 -26.03 -18.12
CA GLU A 63 10.71 -26.21 -19.43
C GLU A 63 10.58 -24.87 -20.18
N LYS A 64 10.95 -24.94 -21.46
CA LYS A 64 10.99 -23.85 -22.45
C LYS A 64 9.58 -23.32 -22.77
N SER A 65 8.88 -22.72 -21.81
CA SER A 65 7.69 -21.91 -22.11
C SER A 65 8.16 -20.62 -22.79
N LYS A 66 7.81 -20.44 -24.07
CA LYS A 66 8.00 -19.18 -24.82
C LYS A 66 7.42 -18.01 -24.00
N GLU A 67 8.07 -16.85 -24.02
CA GLU A 67 7.54 -15.62 -23.44
C GLU A 67 6.14 -15.32 -24.01
N LYS A 68 5.09 -15.60 -23.23
CA LYS A 68 3.72 -15.28 -23.64
C LYS A 68 3.46 -13.83 -23.24
N ARG A 69 3.82 -12.92 -24.14
CA ARG A 69 3.46 -11.51 -24.04
C ARG A 69 2.01 -11.34 -24.48
N TYR A 70 1.16 -10.88 -23.57
CA TYR A 70 -0.24 -10.58 -23.88
C TYR A 70 -0.31 -9.28 -24.67
N LYS A 71 -1.17 -9.23 -25.70
CA LYS A 71 -1.39 -8.00 -26.46
C LYS A 71 -2.33 -7.08 -25.67
N ASP A 72 -2.29 -5.79 -25.96
CA ASP A 72 -3.11 -4.78 -25.28
C ASP A 72 -4.61 -5.11 -25.29
N HIS A 73 -5.14 -5.56 -26.43
CA HIS A 73 -6.54 -5.97 -26.53
C HIS A 73 -6.92 -7.16 -25.61
N ASP A 74 -5.98 -8.07 -25.31
CA ASP A 74 -6.21 -9.19 -24.39
C ASP A 74 -6.31 -8.68 -22.95
N ARG A 75 -5.45 -7.71 -22.58
CA ARG A 75 -5.45 -7.04 -21.27
C ARG A 75 -6.73 -6.27 -21.04
N VAL A 76 -7.18 -5.52 -22.05
CA VAL A 76 -8.44 -4.76 -21.98
C VAL A 76 -9.64 -5.70 -21.86
N ALA A 77 -9.67 -6.77 -22.64
CA ALA A 77 -10.73 -7.78 -22.55
C ALA A 77 -10.77 -8.44 -21.16
N GLU A 78 -9.60 -8.76 -20.59
CA GLU A 78 -9.49 -9.32 -19.24
C GLU A 78 -9.92 -8.33 -18.16
N GLY A 79 -9.53 -7.05 -18.28
CA GLY A 79 -10.00 -6.00 -17.38
C GLY A 79 -11.53 -5.87 -17.39
N VAL A 80 -12.18 -5.98 -18.55
CA VAL A 80 -13.65 -5.99 -18.62
C VAL A 80 -14.25 -7.22 -17.93
N LYS A 81 -13.65 -8.41 -18.07
CA LYS A 81 -14.13 -9.61 -17.35
C LYS A 81 -14.02 -9.46 -15.84
N LEU A 82 -12.91 -8.92 -15.35
CA LEU A 82 -12.70 -8.67 -13.92
C LEU A 82 -13.71 -7.65 -13.38
N MET A 83 -14.02 -6.61 -14.16
CA MET A 83 -15.08 -5.65 -13.83
C MET A 83 -16.46 -6.32 -13.76
N ILE A 84 -16.80 -7.15 -14.74
CA ILE A 84 -18.05 -7.93 -14.76
C ILE A 84 -18.16 -8.80 -13.52
N GLN A 85 -17.08 -9.50 -13.16
CA GLN A 85 -17.02 -10.34 -11.97
C GLN A 85 -17.23 -9.53 -10.69
N TYR A 86 -16.55 -8.39 -10.55
CA TYR A 86 -16.64 -7.53 -9.37
C TYR A 86 -18.05 -6.95 -9.14
N TYR A 87 -18.66 -6.44 -10.22
CA TYR A 87 -20.01 -5.86 -10.16
C TYR A 87 -21.13 -6.90 -10.37
N SER A 88 -20.79 -8.19 -10.53
CA SER A 88 -21.75 -9.28 -10.78
C SER A 88 -22.69 -8.98 -11.97
N LEU A 89 -22.13 -8.44 -13.06
CA LEU A 89 -22.90 -8.05 -14.24
C LEU A 89 -23.29 -9.27 -15.08
N GLN A 90 -24.45 -9.21 -15.73
CA GLN A 90 -24.89 -10.26 -16.65
C GLN A 90 -24.24 -10.08 -18.03
N GLY A 91 -23.36 -11.01 -18.38
CA GLY A 91 -22.70 -11.12 -19.68
C GLY A 91 -21.21 -11.41 -19.54
N ASN A 92 -20.54 -11.76 -20.64
CA ASN A 92 -19.18 -12.32 -20.59
C ASN A 92 -18.14 -11.43 -21.30
N SER A 93 -18.55 -10.30 -21.90
CA SER A 93 -17.71 -9.49 -22.76
C SER A 93 -18.23 -8.06 -22.92
N ALA A 94 -17.32 -7.14 -23.24
CA ALA A 94 -17.63 -5.77 -23.64
C ALA A 94 -18.54 -5.66 -24.89
N LYS A 95 -18.77 -6.75 -25.62
CA LYS A 95 -19.71 -6.79 -26.76
C LYS A 95 -21.18 -6.85 -26.34
N CYS A 96 -21.48 -7.24 -25.09
CA CYS A 96 -22.85 -7.34 -24.60
C CYS A 96 -23.47 -5.96 -24.39
N LYS A 97 -24.70 -5.73 -24.87
CA LYS A 97 -25.38 -4.42 -24.79
C LYS A 97 -25.49 -3.89 -23.36
N ASN A 98 -25.80 -4.76 -22.40
CA ASN A 98 -25.92 -4.38 -20.99
C ASN A 98 -24.58 -3.90 -20.41
N ILE A 99 -23.49 -4.60 -20.73
CA ILE A 99 -22.14 -4.25 -20.30
C ILE A 99 -21.68 -2.95 -20.97
N GLN A 100 -21.98 -2.75 -22.26
CA GLN A 100 -21.67 -1.50 -22.95
C GLN A 100 -22.39 -0.31 -22.33
N LYS A 101 -23.66 -0.48 -21.93
CA LYS A 101 -24.42 0.55 -21.22
C LYS A 101 -23.77 0.87 -19.86
N PHE A 102 -23.44 -0.17 -19.09
CA PHE A 102 -22.75 -0.01 -17.81
C PHE A 102 -21.41 0.74 -17.96
N ILE A 103 -20.55 0.33 -18.89
CA ILE A 103 -19.24 0.97 -19.11
C ILE A 103 -19.38 2.44 -19.49
N LYS A 104 -20.42 2.82 -20.24
CA LYS A 104 -20.68 4.23 -20.59
C LYS A 104 -21.10 5.08 -19.41
N GLU A 105 -21.84 4.49 -18.46
CA GLU A 105 -22.33 5.18 -17.26
C GLU A 105 -21.32 5.12 -16.10
N TYR A 106 -20.32 4.24 -16.18
CA TYR A 106 -19.33 3.99 -15.15
C TYR A 106 -18.43 5.20 -14.89
N GLN A 107 -18.52 5.76 -13.68
CA GLN A 107 -17.80 6.98 -13.26
C GLN A 107 -16.36 6.71 -12.80
N GLY A 108 -15.98 5.44 -12.62
CA GLY A 108 -14.66 5.05 -12.10
C GLY A 108 -14.76 4.27 -10.80
N PHE A 109 -13.60 3.79 -10.35
CA PHE A 109 -13.49 2.96 -9.15
C PHE A 109 -13.24 3.82 -7.91
N ASP A 110 -13.99 3.59 -6.84
CA ASP A 110 -13.83 4.31 -5.57
C ASP A 110 -13.10 3.44 -4.54
N PHE A 111 -11.82 3.73 -4.28
CA PHE A 111 -11.01 2.98 -3.32
C PHE A 111 -11.52 3.06 -1.88
N VAL A 112 -12.25 4.12 -1.51
CA VAL A 112 -12.74 4.32 -0.14
C VAL A 112 -13.88 3.34 0.15
N THR A 113 -14.82 3.20 -0.79
CA THR A 113 -16.00 2.35 -0.64
C THR A 113 -15.76 0.92 -1.13
N ASP A 114 -15.12 0.76 -2.29
CA ASP A 114 -14.98 -0.51 -3.00
C ASP A 114 -13.65 -1.23 -2.74
N GLY A 115 -12.62 -0.53 -2.24
CA GLY A 115 -11.25 -1.07 -2.13
C GLY A 115 -11.16 -2.34 -1.27
N LYS A 116 -11.81 -2.36 -0.10
CA LYS A 116 -11.84 -3.54 0.77
C LYS A 116 -12.58 -4.71 0.14
N LYS A 117 -13.69 -4.44 -0.54
CA LYS A 117 -14.49 -5.46 -1.23
C LYS A 117 -13.69 -6.08 -2.37
N LEU A 118 -12.95 -5.27 -3.13
CA LEU A 118 -12.06 -5.73 -4.18
C LEU A 118 -10.93 -6.61 -3.62
N ALA A 119 -10.25 -6.14 -2.58
CA ALA A 119 -9.18 -6.89 -1.91
C ALA A 119 -9.68 -8.27 -1.46
N LYS A 120 -10.88 -8.33 -0.86
CA LYS A 120 -11.51 -9.57 -0.42
C LYS A 120 -11.90 -10.49 -1.57
N LEU A 121 -12.53 -9.96 -2.62
CA LEU A 121 -12.99 -10.75 -3.76
C LEU A 121 -11.84 -11.44 -4.49
N PHE A 122 -10.72 -10.73 -4.67
CA PHE A 122 -9.56 -11.24 -5.39
C PHE A 122 -8.48 -11.84 -4.47
N ASN A 123 -8.69 -11.81 -3.15
CA ASN A 123 -7.74 -12.29 -2.15
C ASN A 123 -6.32 -11.69 -2.32
N ILE A 124 -6.24 -10.37 -2.41
CA ILE A 124 -5.01 -9.60 -2.68
C ILE A 124 -4.80 -8.49 -1.64
N ASN A 125 -3.55 -8.08 -1.43
CA ASN A 125 -3.23 -6.84 -0.73
C ASN A 125 -3.13 -5.70 -1.75
N ILE A 126 -3.88 -4.62 -1.58
CA ILE A 126 -3.75 -3.44 -2.46
C ILE A 126 -2.73 -2.49 -1.84
N CYS A 127 -1.58 -2.35 -2.48
CA CYS A 127 -0.49 -1.45 -2.06
C CYS A 127 -0.54 -0.17 -2.88
N ILE A 128 -0.95 0.94 -2.26
CA ILE A 128 -1.13 2.23 -2.89
C ILE A 128 0.12 3.07 -2.70
N TYR A 129 0.77 3.43 -3.81
CA TYR A 129 1.92 4.31 -3.85
C TYR A 129 1.48 5.73 -4.19
N ALA A 130 2.18 6.70 -3.62
CA ALA A 130 2.01 8.12 -3.87
C ALA A 130 3.36 8.77 -4.21
N CYS A 131 3.31 9.97 -4.79
CA CYS A 131 4.49 10.79 -5.06
C CYS A 131 4.45 12.04 -4.17
N LYS A 132 5.56 12.36 -3.52
CA LYS A 132 5.65 13.59 -2.72
C LYS A 132 5.87 14.80 -3.63
N GLU A 133 4.93 15.73 -3.59
CA GLU A 133 5.05 17.04 -4.25
C GLU A 133 5.74 18.03 -3.31
N ILE A 134 6.75 18.74 -3.83
CA ILE A 134 7.47 19.81 -3.14
C ILE A 134 7.30 21.10 -3.96
N PRO A 135 6.52 22.08 -3.46
CA PRO A 135 6.44 23.37 -4.10
C PRO A 135 7.76 24.11 -3.90
N ILE A 136 8.43 24.46 -5.00
CA ILE A 136 9.59 25.38 -5.00
C ILE A 136 9.08 26.73 -5.51
N GLN A 137 9.28 27.77 -4.72
CA GLN A 137 9.07 29.14 -5.19
C GLN A 137 10.27 29.50 -6.06
N SER A 138 10.03 29.85 -7.32
CA SER A 138 11.08 30.43 -8.16
C SER A 138 11.32 31.89 -7.78
N ASP A 139 12.52 32.39 -8.01
CA ASP A 139 12.91 33.80 -7.78
C ASP A 139 12.05 34.81 -8.57
N GLN A 140 11.25 34.33 -9.54
CA GLN A 140 10.34 35.11 -10.38
C GLN A 140 8.88 35.09 -9.89
N GLY A 141 8.59 34.46 -8.74
CA GLY A 141 7.24 34.40 -8.15
C GLY A 141 6.37 33.24 -8.66
N ASP A 142 6.83 32.47 -9.65
CA ASP A 142 6.15 31.26 -10.12
C ASP A 142 6.42 30.08 -9.17
N THR A 143 5.37 29.37 -8.76
CA THR A 143 5.50 28.13 -7.97
C THR A 143 5.77 26.95 -8.91
N ILE A 144 7.00 26.42 -8.86
CA ILE A 144 7.40 25.22 -9.58
C ILE A 144 7.23 24.02 -8.64
N THR A 145 6.23 23.18 -8.87
CA THR A 145 6.09 21.91 -8.15
C THR A 145 7.15 20.93 -8.63
N THR A 146 8.07 20.55 -7.75
CA THR A 146 9.00 19.44 -7.95
C THR A 146 8.46 18.17 -7.30
N TYR A 147 8.85 17.02 -7.83
CA TYR A 147 8.42 15.72 -7.34
C TYR A 147 9.67 15.01 -6.81
N ASP A 148 9.62 14.57 -5.56
CA ASP A 148 10.82 14.15 -4.81
C ASP A 148 10.99 12.62 -4.85
N GLN A 149 10.04 11.89 -4.27
CA GLN A 149 10.16 10.46 -4.10
C GLN A 149 8.79 9.76 -4.13
N PHE A 150 8.76 8.56 -4.71
CA PHE A 150 7.64 7.64 -4.55
C PHE A 150 7.75 6.92 -3.20
N TYR A 151 6.62 6.75 -2.52
CA TYR A 151 6.53 6.01 -1.26
C TYR A 151 5.24 5.19 -1.21
N LEU A 152 5.23 4.18 -0.35
CA LEU A 152 4.03 3.39 -0.04
C LEU A 152 3.19 4.18 0.96
N ASP A 153 1.99 4.59 0.56
CA ASP A 153 1.11 5.45 1.33
C ASP A 153 0.10 4.63 2.15
N GLN A 154 -0.64 3.75 1.48
CA GLN A 154 -1.70 2.96 2.10
C GLN A 154 -1.64 1.50 1.66
N ILE A 155 -2.06 0.60 2.56
CA ILE A 155 -2.27 -0.81 2.26
C ILE A 155 -3.71 -1.18 2.64
N ILE A 156 -4.44 -1.76 1.70
CA ILE A 156 -5.77 -2.33 1.93
C ILE A 156 -5.64 -3.85 1.94
N GLU A 157 -5.78 -4.46 3.12
CA GLU A 157 -5.80 -5.91 3.31
C GLU A 157 -7.27 -6.44 3.28
N PRO A 158 -7.51 -7.69 2.85
CA PRO A 158 -8.85 -8.30 2.74
C PRO A 158 -9.57 -8.62 4.07
N ASN A 159 -9.16 -8.00 5.19
CA ASN A 159 -9.47 -8.31 6.59
C ASN A 159 -8.88 -9.63 7.13
N LYS A 160 -8.29 -9.51 8.32
CA LYS A 160 -7.95 -10.62 9.25
C LYS A 160 -9.01 -10.80 10.34
N ASP A 161 -10.08 -10.02 10.31
CA ASP A 161 -11.16 -9.99 11.31
C ASP A 161 -12.36 -10.77 10.77
N ASN A 162 -12.33 -12.09 10.92
CA ASN A 162 -13.47 -12.95 11.22
C ASN A 162 -12.98 -14.40 11.20
N ALA A 163 -12.95 -15.00 12.39
CA ALA A 163 -12.94 -16.43 12.53
C ALA A 163 -14.34 -16.96 12.18
N ASP A 164 -14.74 -16.91 10.91
CA ASP A 164 -15.83 -17.74 10.36
C ASP A 164 -15.96 -17.61 8.83
N ALA A 165 -16.47 -18.69 8.24
CA ALA A 165 -16.97 -18.87 6.88
C ALA A 165 -15.90 -19.05 5.77
N THR A 166 -15.57 -20.27 5.35
CA THR A 166 -16.42 -21.28 4.69
C THR A 166 -16.90 -20.80 3.31
N LEU A 167 -16.25 -21.38 2.28
CA LEU A 167 -16.70 -21.68 0.91
C LEU A 167 -17.02 -20.53 -0.07
N LEU A 168 -16.20 -20.48 -1.15
CA LEU A 168 -16.53 -20.44 -2.60
C LEU A 168 -15.69 -19.42 -3.41
N PRO A 169 -15.52 -19.61 -4.73
CA PRO A 169 -14.98 -20.78 -5.43
C PRO A 169 -13.66 -20.43 -6.12
N THR A 170 -12.72 -21.37 -6.02
CA THR A 170 -11.40 -21.36 -6.61
C THR A 170 -11.48 -21.40 -8.14
N SER A 171 -11.14 -20.31 -8.82
CA SER A 171 -10.82 -20.34 -10.26
C SER A 171 -9.38 -19.91 -10.57
N PHE A 172 -8.50 -19.91 -9.58
CA PHE A 172 -7.07 -19.61 -9.74
C PHE A 172 -6.13 -20.68 -9.18
N ALA A 173 -6.65 -21.83 -8.73
CA ALA A 173 -5.83 -22.99 -8.37
C ALA A 173 -6.36 -24.25 -9.07
N GLN A 174 -5.52 -24.79 -9.95
CA GLN A 174 -5.35 -26.23 -10.15
C GLN A 174 -3.91 -26.48 -9.65
N SER A 175 -3.60 -27.48 -8.83
CA SER A 175 -4.09 -28.86 -8.77
C SER A 175 -4.17 -29.37 -7.35
N ASP A 176 -5.10 -30.30 -7.13
CA ASP A 176 -5.17 -31.17 -5.95
C ASP A 176 -3.91 -32.04 -5.87
N ASP A 177 -3.27 -32.06 -4.71
CA ASP A 177 -2.59 -33.23 -4.14
C ASP A 177 -2.55 -33.01 -2.62
N ASP A 178 -3.15 -33.95 -1.89
CA ASP A 178 -3.13 -34.06 -0.44
C ASP A 178 -1.68 -34.22 0.06
N ASP A 179 -1.20 -33.28 0.88
CA ASP A 179 -0.30 -33.56 1.99
C ASP A 179 -0.15 -32.32 2.89
N ASP A 180 -0.24 -32.56 4.20
CA ASP A 180 -0.08 -31.59 5.29
C ASP A 180 1.23 -30.79 5.18
N ASP A 181 1.16 -29.47 4.96
CA ASP A 181 2.25 -28.57 5.36
C ASP A 181 1.80 -27.12 5.60
N GLU A 182 2.25 -26.54 6.72
CA GLU A 182 1.89 -25.22 7.25
C GLU A 182 2.47 -24.04 6.44
N ASN A 183 2.23 -23.96 5.14
CA ASN A 183 2.57 -22.79 4.32
C ASN A 183 1.31 -21.99 3.97
N LYS A 184 0.85 -21.17 4.92
CA LYS A 184 -0.19 -20.17 4.65
C LYS A 184 0.34 -19.18 3.59
N SER A 185 -0.05 -19.39 2.34
CA SER A 185 0.38 -18.63 1.17
C SER A 185 0.30 -17.13 1.44
N GLN A 186 1.44 -16.45 1.36
CA GLN A 186 1.48 -15.00 1.45
C GLN A 186 0.59 -14.40 0.37
N LEU A 187 -0.37 -13.54 0.77
CA LEU A 187 -1.29 -12.88 -0.16
C LEU A 187 -0.50 -12.11 -1.24
N GLN A 188 -0.99 -12.17 -2.47
CA GLN A 188 -0.36 -11.48 -3.59
C GLN A 188 -0.55 -9.96 -3.46
N ASP A 189 0.52 -9.20 -3.65
CA ASP A 189 0.48 -7.74 -3.59
C ASP A 189 0.10 -7.15 -4.96
N PHE A 190 -0.99 -6.39 -4.97
CA PHE A 190 -1.42 -5.53 -6.07
C PHE A 190 -0.87 -4.12 -5.87
N ASN A 191 0.30 -3.85 -6.46
CA ASN A 191 0.97 -2.56 -6.33
C ASN A 191 0.44 -1.57 -7.37
N ILE A 192 -0.08 -0.44 -6.90
CA ILE A 192 -0.67 0.59 -7.75
C ILE A 192 -0.14 1.98 -7.44
N LEU A 193 -0.01 2.82 -8.47
CA LEU A 193 0.25 4.27 -8.33
C LEU A 193 -1.03 5.02 -8.69
N LEU A 194 -1.48 5.92 -7.82
CA LEU A 194 -2.57 6.83 -8.13
C LEU A 194 -2.01 8.10 -8.79
N LEU A 195 -2.53 8.44 -9.97
CA LEU A 195 -2.26 9.70 -10.64
C LEU A 195 -3.52 10.53 -10.69
N GLN A 196 -3.49 11.70 -10.05
CA GLN A 196 -4.53 12.70 -10.23
C GLN A 196 -4.19 13.56 -11.45
N LEU A 197 -4.95 13.38 -12.53
CA LEU A 197 -4.93 14.28 -13.68
C LEU A 197 -6.10 15.27 -13.54
N LYS A 198 -5.96 16.46 -14.12
CA LYS A 198 -6.86 17.62 -13.96
C LYS A 198 -8.32 17.29 -13.61
N ASN A 199 -8.97 16.43 -14.41
CA ASN A 199 -10.37 16.07 -14.22
C ASN A 199 -10.61 14.59 -13.87
N ASN A 200 -9.59 13.71 -13.95
CA ASN A 200 -9.75 12.26 -13.78
C ASN A 200 -8.58 11.67 -12.98
N SER A 201 -8.88 10.74 -12.08
CA SER A 201 -7.87 9.93 -11.39
C SER A 201 -7.62 8.65 -12.18
N HIS A 202 -6.35 8.34 -12.47
CA HIS A 202 -5.93 7.14 -13.18
C HIS A 202 -5.02 6.27 -12.32
N VAL A 203 -5.09 4.96 -12.53
CA VAL A 203 -4.34 3.97 -11.76
C VAL A 203 -3.34 3.25 -12.65
N LEU A 204 -2.09 3.13 -12.15
CA LEU A 204 -1.00 2.48 -12.88
C LEU A 204 -0.55 1.26 -12.10
N PHE A 205 -0.25 0.17 -12.81
CA PHE A 205 0.24 -1.04 -12.19
C PHE A 205 1.77 -0.99 -11.99
N ILE A 206 2.22 -1.17 -10.76
CA ILE A 206 3.65 -1.18 -10.47
C ILE A 206 4.14 -2.61 -10.47
N SER A 207 4.86 -2.96 -11.54
CA SER A 207 5.46 -4.28 -11.62
C SER A 207 6.66 -4.40 -10.66
N ASP A 208 7.45 -3.36 -10.46
CA ASP A 208 8.61 -3.38 -9.57
C ASP A 208 8.60 -2.17 -8.64
N PRO A 209 8.08 -2.31 -7.40
CA PRO A 209 8.00 -1.21 -6.45
C PRO A 209 9.37 -0.79 -5.91
N GLU A 210 10.35 -1.70 -5.87
CA GLU A 210 11.70 -1.39 -5.41
C GLU A 210 12.42 -0.49 -6.42
N ALA A 211 12.24 -0.76 -7.72
CA ALA A 211 12.75 0.12 -8.77
C ALA A 211 12.08 1.50 -8.77
N LEU A 212 10.77 1.56 -8.47
CA LEU A 212 10.02 2.82 -8.43
C LEU A 212 10.45 3.71 -7.26
N THR A 213 10.50 3.13 -6.05
CA THR A 213 10.76 3.87 -4.80
C THR A 213 12.25 4.02 -4.51
N GLY A 214 13.09 3.09 -4.99
CA GLY A 214 14.49 2.98 -4.58
C GLY A 214 14.70 2.35 -3.20
N TYR A 215 13.63 1.86 -2.56
CA TYR A 215 13.63 1.23 -1.26
C TYR A 215 13.09 -0.19 -1.32
N ARG A 216 13.69 -1.06 -0.52
CA ARG A 216 13.22 -2.42 -0.27
C ARG A 216 12.46 -2.44 1.04
N ASN A 217 11.17 -2.75 0.97
CA ASN A 217 10.30 -2.85 2.14
C ASN A 217 10.25 -4.30 2.65
N CYS A 218 10.14 -4.47 3.97
CA CYS A 218 9.93 -5.79 4.56
C CYS A 218 8.62 -6.41 4.04
N PRO A 219 8.64 -7.63 3.51
CA PRO A 219 7.45 -8.23 2.87
C PRO A 219 6.32 -8.53 3.87
N PHE A 220 6.62 -8.59 5.17
CA PHE A 220 5.65 -8.92 6.22
C PHE A 220 5.04 -7.69 6.89
N CYS A 221 5.86 -6.76 7.42
CA CYS A 221 5.33 -5.57 8.08
C CYS A 221 5.13 -4.36 7.16
N LYS A 222 5.78 -4.34 5.98
CA LYS A 222 5.76 -3.24 5.00
C LYS A 222 6.18 -1.86 5.52
N GLN A 223 6.53 -1.74 6.80
CA GLN A 223 6.95 -0.50 7.48
C GLN A 223 8.47 -0.34 7.54
N HIS A 224 9.22 -1.43 7.66
CA HIS A 224 10.68 -1.38 7.70
C HIS A 224 11.24 -1.35 6.27
N SER A 225 12.00 -0.31 5.93
CA SER A 225 12.55 -0.10 4.60
C SER A 225 14.05 0.17 4.64
N VAL A 226 14.76 -0.31 3.61
CA VAL A 226 16.19 0.00 3.40
C VAL A 226 16.42 0.44 1.95
N PRO A 227 17.33 1.39 1.70
CA PRO A 227 17.62 1.81 0.33
C PRO A 227 18.28 0.68 -0.47
N VAL A 228 17.83 0.46 -1.70
CA VAL A 228 18.31 -0.65 -2.57
C VAL A 228 19.79 -0.49 -2.91
N LYS A 229 20.26 0.75 -3.09
CA LYS A 229 21.66 1.07 -3.42
C LYS A 229 22.54 1.30 -2.18
N ASN A 230 22.16 0.75 -1.03
CA ASN A 230 22.96 0.94 0.18
C ASN A 230 24.31 0.23 0.07
N LYS A 231 25.41 0.99 0.16
CA LYS A 231 26.77 0.43 0.18
C LYS A 231 27.12 -0.20 1.52
N ASN A 232 26.36 0.09 2.58
CA ASN A 232 26.61 -0.42 3.91
C ASN A 232 26.09 -1.86 4.07
N ARG A 233 27.02 -2.82 4.18
CA ARG A 233 26.71 -4.25 4.41
C ARG A 233 25.95 -4.50 5.71
N HIS A 234 26.11 -3.64 6.72
CA HIS A 234 25.38 -3.79 7.98
C HIS A 234 23.88 -3.55 7.81
N ALA A 235 23.49 -2.58 6.98
CA ALA A 235 22.07 -2.28 6.74
C ALA A 235 21.33 -3.45 6.07
N GLN A 236 21.98 -4.11 5.10
CA GLN A 236 21.42 -5.29 4.44
C GLN A 236 21.25 -6.46 5.43
N ARG A 237 22.29 -6.75 6.21
CA ARG A 237 22.25 -7.82 7.24
C ARG A 237 21.18 -7.54 8.29
N ASP A 238 21.06 -6.29 8.73
CA ASP A 238 20.10 -5.91 9.77
C ASP A 238 18.66 -5.95 9.21
N PHE A 239 18.47 -5.64 7.92
CA PHE A 239 17.20 -5.85 7.22
C PHE A 239 16.85 -7.34 7.13
N GLU A 240 17.77 -8.20 6.72
CA GLU A 240 17.55 -9.66 6.65
C GLU A 240 17.20 -10.23 8.02
N ARG A 241 17.91 -9.78 9.08
CA ARG A 241 17.59 -10.11 10.46
C ARG A 241 16.20 -9.64 10.85
N HIS A 242 15.81 -8.43 10.45
CA HIS A 242 14.46 -7.93 10.67
C HIS A 242 13.43 -8.82 9.97
N VAL A 243 13.63 -9.16 8.69
CA VAL A 243 12.69 -9.99 7.90
C VAL A 243 12.49 -11.35 8.58
N ALA A 244 13.55 -12.02 9.00
CA ALA A 244 13.47 -13.31 9.70
C ALA A 244 12.67 -13.20 11.02
N LYS A 245 12.95 -12.18 11.83
CA LYS A 245 12.19 -11.93 13.08
C LYS A 245 10.73 -11.53 12.80
N CYS A 246 10.50 -10.76 11.75
CA CYS A 246 9.19 -10.26 11.37
C CYS A 246 8.30 -11.39 10.83
N GLN A 247 8.88 -12.34 10.11
CA GLN A 247 8.23 -13.58 9.69
C GLN A 247 7.73 -14.39 10.90
N GLN A 248 8.61 -14.61 11.89
CA GLN A 248 8.26 -15.30 13.14
C GLN A 248 7.14 -14.58 13.90
N ASN A 249 7.16 -13.24 13.91
CA ASN A 249 6.16 -12.43 14.59
C ASN A 249 4.89 -12.16 13.75
N LYS A 250 4.71 -12.85 12.62
CA LYS A 250 3.56 -12.67 11.70
C LYS A 250 3.33 -11.21 11.29
N GLY A 251 4.40 -10.47 11.03
CA GLY A 251 4.33 -9.06 10.63
C GLY A 251 4.09 -8.06 11.77
N LYS A 252 3.84 -8.52 13.00
CA LYS A 252 3.61 -7.65 14.16
C LYS A 252 4.94 -7.10 14.66
N GLN A 253 5.11 -5.78 14.57
CA GLN A 253 6.19 -5.10 15.27
C GLN A 253 5.74 -4.80 16.70
N VAL A 254 6.56 -5.23 17.68
CA VAL A 254 6.39 -4.79 19.07
C VAL A 254 6.92 -3.35 19.15
N ILE A 255 6.01 -2.37 19.11
CA ILE A 255 6.36 -0.97 19.34
C ILE A 255 6.31 -0.75 20.85
N LEU A 256 7.48 -0.60 21.47
CA LEU A 256 7.56 -0.15 22.85
C LEU A 256 7.24 1.36 22.87
N LEU A 257 6.31 1.76 23.75
CA LEU A 257 5.99 3.18 23.96
C LEU A 257 7.25 3.91 24.40
N LYS A 258 7.58 5.02 23.72
CA LYS A 258 8.76 5.85 24.03
C LYS A 258 8.69 6.47 25.43
N SER A 259 7.48 6.68 25.95
CA SER A 259 7.24 7.05 27.33
C SER A 259 6.87 5.79 28.11
N LEU A 260 7.52 5.61 29.26
CA LEU A 260 6.99 4.74 30.31
C LEU A 260 5.72 5.41 30.81
N SER A 261 4.55 4.97 30.34
CA SER A 261 3.32 5.29 31.05
C SER A 261 3.40 4.60 32.41
N PRO A 262 3.18 5.31 33.53
CA PRO A 262 3.08 4.64 34.81
C PRO A 262 1.97 3.59 34.70
N PHE A 263 2.27 2.34 35.06
CA PHE A 263 1.27 1.28 35.05
C PHE A 263 0.28 1.51 36.20
N ALA A 264 -0.76 2.29 35.91
CA ALA A 264 -1.86 2.59 36.81
C ALA A 264 -3.18 2.03 36.22
N PRO A 265 -3.37 0.70 36.26
CA PRO A 265 -4.51 0.04 35.60
C PRO A 265 -5.88 0.50 36.14
N HIS A 266 -5.95 1.05 37.35
CA HIS A 266 -7.17 1.61 37.92
C HIS A 266 -7.48 3.03 37.39
N ILE A 267 -6.49 3.78 36.87
CA ILE A 267 -6.68 5.07 36.19
C ILE A 267 -7.00 4.83 34.71
N PHE A 268 -6.17 4.05 34.02
CA PHE A 268 -6.29 3.83 32.58
C PHE A 268 -7.32 2.74 32.20
N GLY A 269 -7.65 1.83 33.12
CA GLY A 269 -8.62 0.76 32.90
C GLY A 269 -10.04 1.11 33.34
N ASN A 270 -10.24 2.22 34.06
CA ASN A 270 -11.58 2.67 34.48
C ASN A 270 -12.10 3.75 33.52
N LYS A 271 -13.08 3.40 32.69
CA LYS A 271 -13.68 4.31 31.69
C LYS A 271 -14.29 5.57 32.32
N THR A 272 -14.89 5.46 33.51
CA THR A 272 -15.48 6.60 34.23
C THR A 272 -14.39 7.55 34.69
N TYR A 273 -13.30 7.02 35.24
CA TYR A 273 -12.16 7.83 35.68
C TYR A 273 -11.46 8.52 34.49
N GLN A 274 -11.26 7.81 33.38
CA GLN A 274 -10.71 8.36 32.15
C GLN A 274 -11.58 9.49 31.58
N TYR A 275 -12.91 9.31 31.56
CA TYR A 275 -13.87 10.33 31.14
C TYR A 275 -13.74 11.58 32.03
N LEU A 276 -13.84 11.43 33.34
CA LEU A 276 -13.77 12.57 34.27
C LEU A 276 -12.42 13.31 34.20
N MET A 277 -11.30 12.59 33.99
CA MET A 277 -9.98 13.19 33.79
C MET A 277 -9.89 14.01 32.50
N ALA A 278 -10.44 13.50 31.40
CA ALA A 278 -10.41 14.19 30.11
C ALA A 278 -11.24 15.49 30.08
N TYR A 279 -12.23 15.61 30.96
CA TYR A 279 -13.11 16.77 31.07
C TYR A 279 -12.84 17.62 32.32
N GLU A 280 -11.71 17.41 33.02
CA GLU A 280 -11.34 18.16 34.23
C GLU A 280 -12.39 18.10 35.37
N ARG A 281 -13.17 17.02 35.43
CA ARG A 281 -14.26 16.79 36.41
C ARG A 281 -13.90 15.71 37.43
N LEU A 282 -12.62 15.64 37.80
CA LEU A 282 -12.10 14.59 38.68
C LEU A 282 -12.67 14.68 40.11
N ASP A 283 -13.12 15.86 40.51
CA ASP A 283 -13.78 16.16 41.78
C ASP A 283 -15.12 15.43 41.94
N GLU A 284 -15.78 15.08 40.84
CA GLU A 284 -17.02 14.30 40.85
C GLU A 284 -16.78 12.80 41.14
N PHE A 285 -15.53 12.33 41.01
CA PHE A 285 -15.22 10.93 41.22
C PHE A 285 -15.26 10.56 42.71
N LYS A 286 -16.26 9.77 43.10
CA LYS A 286 -16.38 9.21 44.45
C LYS A 286 -15.93 7.74 44.47
N PRO A 287 -14.79 7.42 45.10
CA PRO A 287 -14.30 6.06 45.15
C PRO A 287 -15.16 5.19 46.06
N THR A 288 -15.42 3.95 45.64
CA THR A 288 -16.45 3.09 46.24
C THR A 288 -16.01 2.43 47.56
N ARG A 289 -14.70 2.29 47.79
CA ARG A 289 -13.97 2.00 49.06
C ARG A 289 -12.56 1.51 48.69
N TYR A 290 -11.56 1.73 49.55
CA TYR A 290 -10.18 1.22 49.40
C TYR A 290 -9.46 1.62 48.09
N PHE A 291 -9.51 2.89 47.71
CA PHE A 291 -8.76 3.38 46.54
C PHE A 291 -7.36 3.88 46.96
N ILE A 292 -6.38 3.66 46.09
CA ILE A 292 -5.03 4.20 46.26
C ILE A 292 -4.99 5.54 45.55
N THR A 293 -4.69 6.62 46.28
CA THR A 293 -4.36 7.92 45.70
C THR A 293 -2.91 7.91 45.28
N TYR A 294 -2.63 8.20 44.01
CA TYR A 294 -1.28 8.43 43.52
C TYR A 294 -1.01 9.92 43.61
N ASP A 295 0.00 10.31 44.39
CA ASP A 295 0.56 11.65 44.31
C ASP A 295 1.56 11.66 43.14
N PHE A 296 1.18 12.30 42.03
CA PHE A 296 2.05 12.41 40.88
C PHE A 296 2.92 13.65 41.04
N GLU A 297 4.10 13.47 41.63
CA GLU A 297 5.14 14.48 41.56
C GLU A 297 5.60 14.60 40.10
N THR A 298 5.31 15.74 39.48
CA THR A 298 5.91 16.07 38.19
C THR A 298 7.36 16.48 38.43
N VAL A 299 8.30 15.58 38.14
CA VAL A 299 9.72 15.95 38.18
C VAL A 299 9.92 17.01 37.08
N PRO A 300 10.33 18.25 37.41
CA PRO A 300 10.58 19.25 36.39
C PRO A 300 11.63 18.70 35.43
N ARG A 301 11.29 18.72 34.14
CA ARG A 301 12.19 18.24 33.09
C ARG A 301 13.45 19.09 33.17
N ILE A 302 14.58 18.49 33.56
CA ILE A 302 15.89 19.17 33.51
C ILE A 302 16.21 19.34 32.02
N ILE A 303 15.82 20.49 31.47
CA ILE A 303 16.27 20.93 30.15
C ILE A 303 17.72 21.39 30.38
N ASN A 304 18.68 20.64 29.86
CA ASN A 304 20.07 21.08 29.85
C ASN A 304 20.13 22.40 29.04
N GLN A 305 20.15 23.54 29.74
CA GLN A 305 20.29 24.86 29.12
C GLN A 305 21.72 25.11 28.61
N GLY A 306 22.67 24.28 29.03
CA GLY A 306 24.04 24.29 28.51
C GLY A 306 24.21 23.26 27.41
N TYR A 307 24.26 23.71 26.16
CA TYR A 307 24.92 22.94 25.13
C TYR A 307 26.43 22.94 25.43
N GLY A 308 27.14 21.85 25.08
CA GLY A 308 28.59 21.83 25.16
C GLY A 308 29.20 23.01 24.39
N SER A 309 30.40 23.44 24.78
CA SER A 309 31.11 24.66 24.34
C SER A 309 31.37 24.81 22.82
N LYS A 310 30.73 24.01 21.96
CA LYS A 310 30.82 24.03 20.50
C LYS A 310 29.46 24.09 19.79
N SER A 311 28.34 24.28 20.47
CA SER A 311 27.02 24.36 19.82
C SER A 311 26.48 25.79 19.87
N VAL A 312 26.35 26.43 18.70
CA VAL A 312 25.70 27.74 18.54
C VAL A 312 24.26 27.52 18.07
N VAL A 313 23.30 28.11 18.77
CA VAL A 313 21.90 28.20 18.34
C VAL A 313 21.79 29.37 17.36
N ASN A 314 21.61 29.09 16.07
CA ASN A 314 21.18 30.12 15.12
C ASN A 314 19.66 30.27 15.26
N GLY A 315 19.25 31.15 16.17
CA GLY A 315 17.87 31.65 16.29
C GLY A 315 17.74 32.94 15.49
N ILE A 316 16.78 32.93 14.58
CA ILE A 316 16.32 34.03 13.74
C ILE A 316 15.52 35.01 14.61
N GLU A 317 15.78 36.33 14.50
CA GLU A 317 14.86 37.38 14.95
C GLU A 317 13.62 37.43 14.05
#